data_AF-A0AAW8MJ07-F1
#
_entry.id   AF-A0AAW8MJ07-F1
#
_cell.length_a   1.000
_cell.length_b   1.000
_cell.length_c   1.000
_cell.angle_alpha   90.00
_cell.angle_beta   90.00
_cell.angle_gamma   90.00
#
_symmetry.space_group_name_H-M   'P 1'
#
loop_
_entity.id
_entity.type
_entity.pdbx_description
1 polymer ?
#
loop_
_entity_poly.entity_id
_entity_poly.type
_entity_poly.pdbx_seq_one_letter_code
_entity_poly.pdbx_strand_id
1 'polypeptide(L)'
;MSETRFNIVFDGALMPGVDTTTAKLNLAELFKSDVSAIERLFSGRKVALKSNLSQSEAQKYLEALNKSGIDARIEAEPALHLSLGEVQESLHPSDGRHPDAIIDPASPYAPPRAEVGEAVAGYSTLKPFSFEGRIGRLRFLAWTMVLTLVMLPVIGVAFWFSLSWLIASNSLAAMIVGGLAGVAIALAFAFVSLQFNVQRLHDLGWSGWLWLLNLVPFVGSLFPFVLMCMPGNTGANRYGAPPPPNSTAVKVLSSLWVVMIVLIIAAAVGGAFSDIGDEYSNSVSNFENSESSEYQSSDDTNAEPAAEAAEAASPSVDYEEEEEQ
;
A
#
# COMPACT_ATOMS: atom_id res chain seq x y z
N MET A 1 33.16 -43.23 -20.56
CA MET A 1 32.85 -44.25 -21.58
C MET A 1 31.55 -44.92 -21.14
N SER A 2 30.41 -44.53 -21.72
CA SER A 2 29.12 -45.16 -21.42
C SER A 2 29.12 -46.55 -22.08
N GLU A 3 29.21 -47.61 -21.27
CA GLU A 3 29.14 -48.97 -21.79
C GLU A 3 27.77 -49.20 -22.43
N THR A 4 27.76 -49.63 -23.70
CA THR A 4 26.54 -50.00 -24.41
C THR A 4 25.88 -51.18 -23.69
N ARG A 5 24.63 -51.00 -23.27
CA ARG A 5 23.87 -52.05 -22.59
C ARG A 5 22.84 -52.67 -23.53
N PHE A 6 22.58 -53.95 -23.34
CA PHE A 6 21.79 -54.77 -24.26
C PHE A 6 20.59 -55.39 -23.54
N ASN A 7 19.50 -55.52 -24.29
CA ASN A 7 18.27 -56.17 -23.85
C ASN A 7 18.04 -57.44 -24.68
N ILE A 8 17.58 -58.51 -24.04
CA ILE A 8 17.17 -59.74 -24.73
C ILE A 8 15.66 -59.72 -24.89
N VAL A 9 15.22 -59.75 -26.14
CA VAL A 9 13.81 -59.65 -26.53
C VAL A 9 13.36 -60.97 -27.12
N PHE A 10 12.16 -61.38 -26.73
CA PHE A 10 11.46 -62.55 -27.24
C PHE A 10 10.12 -62.13 -27.84
N ASP A 11 9.78 -62.63 -29.02
CA ASP A 11 8.58 -62.26 -29.77
C ASP A 11 7.58 -63.41 -29.96
N GLY A 12 7.81 -64.56 -29.32
CA GLY A 12 6.97 -65.74 -29.46
C GLY A 12 7.47 -66.77 -30.49
N ALA A 13 8.57 -66.49 -31.20
CA ALA A 13 9.10 -67.40 -32.22
C ALA A 13 9.87 -68.60 -31.63
N LEU A 14 9.62 -69.79 -32.17
CA LEU A 14 10.27 -71.03 -31.74
C LEU A 14 11.32 -71.49 -32.75
N MET A 15 12.34 -72.19 -32.26
CA MET A 15 13.33 -72.81 -33.13
C MET A 15 12.70 -73.95 -33.97
N PRO A 16 13.17 -74.18 -35.22
CA PRO A 16 12.64 -75.24 -36.07
C PRO A 16 12.72 -76.62 -35.39
N GLY A 17 11.58 -77.32 -35.29
CA GLY A 17 11.52 -78.68 -34.75
C GLY A 17 11.19 -78.79 -33.25
N VAL A 18 10.89 -77.70 -32.56
CA VAL A 18 10.47 -77.71 -31.14
C VAL A 18 8.97 -77.41 -31.03
N ASP A 19 8.23 -78.27 -30.32
CA ASP A 19 6.81 -78.01 -30.03
C ASP A 19 6.64 -76.96 -28.93
N THR A 20 5.55 -76.20 -29.04
CA THR A 20 5.15 -75.14 -28.10
C THR A 20 5.07 -75.62 -26.65
N THR A 21 4.63 -76.87 -26.42
CA THR A 21 4.51 -77.46 -25.09
C THR A 21 5.87 -77.71 -24.46
N THR A 22 6.79 -78.27 -25.24
CA THR A 22 8.17 -78.57 -24.81
C THR A 22 8.96 -77.30 -24.55
N ALA A 23 8.81 -76.27 -25.40
CA ALA A 23 9.48 -74.98 -25.22
C ALA A 23 9.04 -74.27 -23.93
N LYS A 24 7.74 -74.30 -23.60
CA LYS A 24 7.22 -73.71 -22.35
C LYS A 24 7.80 -74.39 -21.11
N LEU A 25 7.92 -75.73 -21.13
CA LEU A 25 8.48 -76.49 -20.01
C LEU A 25 9.97 -76.19 -19.82
N ASN A 26 10.75 -76.20 -20.90
CA ASN A 26 12.19 -75.88 -20.85
C ASN A 26 12.44 -74.43 -20.38
N LEU A 27 11.60 -73.49 -20.78
CA LEU A 27 11.69 -72.09 -20.34
C LEU A 27 11.33 -71.95 -18.85
N ALA A 28 10.26 -72.62 -18.41
CA ALA A 28 9.87 -72.65 -16.99
C ALA A 28 11.01 -73.18 -16.10
N GLU A 29 11.71 -74.23 -16.55
CA GLU A 29 12.90 -74.75 -15.86
C GLU A 29 14.06 -73.76 -15.87
N LEU A 30 14.39 -73.17 -17.03
CA LEU A 30 15.50 -72.23 -17.18
C LEU A 30 15.34 -70.98 -16.28
N PHE A 31 14.12 -70.45 -16.19
CA PHE A 31 13.81 -69.26 -15.38
C PHE A 31 13.38 -69.59 -13.96
N LYS A 32 13.27 -70.87 -13.59
CA LYS A 32 12.72 -71.34 -12.30
C LYS A 32 11.38 -70.67 -11.98
N SER A 33 10.49 -70.63 -12.97
CA SER A 33 9.21 -69.92 -12.91
C SER A 33 8.06 -70.86 -13.25
N ASP A 34 6.85 -70.51 -12.82
CA ASP A 34 5.65 -71.30 -13.08
C ASP A 34 5.29 -71.28 -14.57
N VAL A 35 4.81 -72.42 -15.09
CA VAL A 35 4.39 -72.58 -16.49
C VAL A 35 3.34 -71.53 -16.88
N SER A 36 2.45 -71.15 -15.96
CA SER A 36 1.41 -70.12 -16.18
C SER A 36 1.96 -68.69 -16.28
N ALA A 37 3.12 -68.40 -15.69
CA ALA A 37 3.81 -67.12 -15.86
C ALA A 37 4.49 -67.04 -17.23
N ILE A 38 5.05 -68.17 -17.68
CA ILE A 38 5.69 -68.29 -19.00
C ILE A 38 4.67 -68.19 -20.13
N GLU A 39 3.46 -68.74 -19.99
CA GLU A 39 2.42 -68.62 -21.01
C GLU A 39 2.07 -67.17 -21.38
N ARG A 40 2.20 -66.24 -20.43
CA ARG A 40 1.97 -64.81 -20.69
C ARG A 40 3.01 -64.19 -21.63
N LEU A 41 4.20 -64.77 -21.71
CA LEU A 41 5.28 -64.34 -22.61
C LEU A 41 5.01 -64.77 -24.06
N PHE A 42 4.24 -65.84 -24.27
CA PHE A 42 3.83 -66.33 -25.59
C PHE A 42 2.58 -65.61 -26.13
N SER A 43 2.37 -64.35 -25.76
CA SER A 43 1.22 -63.54 -26.19
C SER A 43 1.38 -62.89 -27.58
N GLY A 44 2.44 -63.24 -28.32
CA GLY A 44 2.74 -62.74 -29.67
C GLY A 44 3.23 -61.28 -29.72
N ARG A 45 3.45 -60.65 -28.56
CA ARG A 45 4.03 -59.31 -28.45
C ARG A 45 5.50 -59.43 -28.06
N LYS A 46 6.34 -58.51 -28.56
CA LYS A 46 7.75 -58.42 -28.14
C LYS A 46 7.82 -58.17 -26.62
N VAL A 47 8.44 -59.07 -25.88
CA VAL A 47 8.69 -58.96 -24.44
C VAL A 47 10.18 -59.01 -24.16
N ALA A 48 10.67 -58.05 -23.36
CA ALA A 48 12.04 -58.08 -22.86
C ALA A 48 12.14 -59.11 -21.72
N LEU A 49 12.91 -60.18 -21.91
CA LEU A 49 13.14 -61.22 -20.90
C LEU A 49 14.13 -60.75 -19.83
N LYS A 50 15.17 -60.02 -20.25
CA LYS A 50 16.17 -59.43 -19.35
C LYS A 50 16.81 -58.21 -20.00
N SER A 51 16.88 -57.12 -19.24
CA SER A 51 17.44 -55.85 -19.68
C SER A 51 18.77 -55.54 -18.99
N ASN A 52 19.47 -54.51 -19.48
CA ASN A 52 20.62 -53.90 -18.80
C ASN A 52 21.89 -54.79 -18.75
N LEU A 53 22.09 -55.66 -19.76
CA LEU A 53 23.19 -56.64 -19.81
C LEU A 53 24.42 -56.10 -20.53
N SER A 54 25.62 -56.55 -20.11
CA SER A 54 26.84 -56.38 -20.91
C SER A 54 26.83 -57.29 -22.14
N GLN A 55 27.60 -56.97 -23.18
CA GLN A 55 27.66 -57.78 -24.41
C GLN A 55 28.01 -59.25 -24.16
N SER A 56 28.96 -59.50 -23.25
CA SER A 56 29.42 -60.86 -22.91
C SER A 56 28.36 -61.68 -22.15
N GLU A 57 27.55 -61.02 -21.33
CA GLU A 57 26.46 -61.66 -20.59
C GLU A 57 25.27 -61.91 -21.51
N ALA A 58 24.89 -60.93 -22.34
CA ALA A 58 23.81 -61.06 -23.30
C ALA A 58 24.02 -62.27 -24.23
N GLN A 59 25.25 -62.51 -24.67
CA GLN A 59 25.61 -63.67 -25.48
C GLN A 59 25.37 -65.01 -24.75
N LYS A 60 25.76 -65.09 -23.46
CA LYS A 60 25.57 -66.30 -22.64
C LYS A 60 24.09 -66.61 -22.42
N TYR A 61 23.29 -65.59 -22.18
CA TYR A 61 21.84 -65.76 -22.01
C TYR A 61 21.16 -66.15 -23.33
N LEU A 62 21.57 -65.58 -24.47
CA LEU A 62 21.06 -65.98 -25.79
C LEU A 62 21.37 -67.46 -26.09
N GLU A 63 22.57 -67.93 -25.77
CA GLU A 63 22.94 -69.33 -25.97
C GLU A 63 22.09 -70.29 -25.12
N ALA A 64 21.82 -69.91 -23.86
CA ALA A 64 20.94 -70.69 -22.98
C ALA A 64 19.50 -70.72 -23.47
N LEU A 65 19.00 -69.60 -24.00
CA LEU A 65 17.64 -69.49 -24.55
C LEU A 65 17.48 -70.30 -25.85
N ASN A 66 18.47 -70.27 -26.75
CA ASN A 66 18.45 -71.08 -27.96
C ASN A 66 18.45 -72.58 -27.64
N LYS A 67 19.23 -73.01 -26.63
CA LYS A 67 19.21 -74.41 -26.14
C LYS A 67 17.87 -74.83 -25.58
N SER A 68 17.08 -73.89 -25.04
CA SER A 68 15.72 -74.16 -24.56
C SER A 68 14.66 -74.27 -25.68
N GLY A 69 15.05 -73.98 -26.94
CA GLY A 69 14.21 -74.14 -28.13
C GLY A 69 13.50 -72.88 -28.60
N ILE A 70 13.99 -71.70 -28.21
CA ILE A 70 13.32 -70.41 -28.39
C ILE A 70 14.19 -69.46 -29.20
N ASP A 71 13.60 -68.72 -30.14
CA ASP A 71 14.30 -67.70 -30.94
C ASP A 71 14.30 -66.35 -30.20
N ALA A 72 15.37 -66.08 -29.46
CA ALA A 72 15.57 -64.83 -28.72
C ALA A 72 16.59 -63.93 -29.42
N ARG A 73 16.37 -62.61 -29.40
CA ARG A 73 17.19 -61.63 -30.12
C ARG A 73 17.78 -60.58 -29.18
N ILE A 74 19.01 -60.15 -29.44
CA ILE A 74 19.66 -59.07 -28.70
C ILE A 74 19.34 -57.75 -29.38
N GLU A 75 18.73 -56.81 -28.67
CA GLU A 75 18.51 -55.43 -29.11
C GLU A 75 19.36 -54.50 -28.23
N ALA A 76 20.09 -53.55 -28.85
CA ALA A 76 20.86 -52.55 -28.12
C ALA A 76 19.89 -51.53 -27.50
N GLU A 77 20.05 -51.24 -26.20
CA GLU A 77 19.23 -50.24 -25.53
C GLU A 77 19.66 -48.84 -26.02
N PRO A 78 18.78 -48.06 -26.67
CA PRO A 78 19.12 -46.69 -27.03
C PRO A 78 19.34 -45.93 -25.73
N ALA A 79 20.54 -45.37 -25.55
CA ALA A 79 20.87 -44.57 -24.38
C ALA A 79 19.83 -43.45 -24.24
N LEU A 80 19.03 -43.51 -23.18
CA LEU A 80 18.00 -42.52 -22.90
C LEU A 80 18.68 -41.19 -22.54
N HIS A 81 18.97 -40.38 -23.56
CA HIS A 81 19.56 -39.06 -23.38
C HIS A 81 18.42 -38.10 -23.02
N LEU A 82 18.22 -37.87 -21.71
CA LEU A 82 17.34 -36.81 -21.20
C LEU A 82 17.95 -35.45 -21.56
N SER A 83 17.73 -35.01 -22.80
CA SER A 83 18.04 -33.67 -23.24
C SER A 83 17.00 -32.71 -22.67
N LEU A 84 17.39 -31.92 -21.67
CA LEU A 84 16.62 -30.76 -21.19
C LEU A 84 16.67 -29.57 -22.19
N GLY A 85 17.19 -29.78 -23.40
CA GLY A 85 17.47 -28.74 -24.39
C GLY A 85 16.40 -28.51 -25.46
N GLU A 86 15.28 -29.22 -25.45
CA GLU A 86 14.24 -29.10 -26.49
C GLU A 86 13.00 -28.37 -25.97
N VAL A 87 13.21 -27.18 -25.39
CA VAL A 87 12.13 -26.23 -25.03
C VAL A 87 12.21 -24.94 -25.85
N GLN A 88 13.18 -24.78 -26.77
CA GLN A 88 13.32 -23.55 -27.55
C GLN A 88 13.10 -23.79 -29.04
N GLU A 89 12.31 -22.89 -29.64
CA GLU A 89 12.13 -22.64 -31.08
C GLU A 89 11.04 -23.40 -31.85
N SER A 90 9.80 -23.09 -31.51
CA SER A 90 8.86 -22.59 -32.51
C SER A 90 8.45 -21.15 -32.18
N LEU A 91 9.33 -20.20 -32.50
CA LEU A 91 9.05 -18.76 -32.45
C LEU A 91 8.02 -18.40 -33.53
N HIS A 92 6.74 -18.41 -33.16
CA HIS A 92 5.74 -17.59 -33.84
C HIS A 92 5.82 -16.15 -33.29
N PRO A 93 5.87 -15.12 -34.15
CA PRO A 93 5.78 -13.73 -33.71
C PRO A 93 4.32 -13.44 -33.36
N SER A 94 4.00 -13.49 -32.06
CA SER A 94 2.68 -13.13 -31.54
C SER A 94 2.79 -11.84 -30.76
N ASP A 95 2.13 -10.81 -31.28
CA ASP A 95 1.78 -9.55 -30.63
C ASP A 95 1.42 -9.74 -29.14
N GLY A 96 1.79 -8.74 -28.33
CA GLY A 96 1.61 -8.69 -26.88
C GLY A 96 0.18 -8.96 -26.39
N ARG A 97 -0.12 -10.24 -26.21
CA ARG A 97 -1.23 -10.76 -25.41
C ARG A 97 -0.88 -12.20 -25.08
N HIS A 98 -0.53 -12.49 -23.82
CA HIS A 98 -0.40 -13.87 -23.36
C HIS A 98 -1.68 -14.64 -23.72
N PRO A 99 -1.64 -15.64 -24.61
CA PRO A 99 -2.67 -16.65 -24.64
C PRO A 99 -2.31 -17.62 -23.52
N ASP A 100 -3.26 -17.88 -22.63
CA ASP A 100 -3.22 -19.03 -21.76
C ASP A 100 -2.65 -20.24 -22.50
N ALA A 101 -1.70 -20.93 -21.88
CA ALA A 101 -1.23 -22.20 -22.38
C ALA A 101 -2.46 -23.09 -22.61
N ILE A 102 -2.86 -23.25 -23.88
CA ILE A 102 -3.89 -24.20 -24.29
C ILE A 102 -3.26 -25.58 -24.12
N ILE A 103 -3.19 -26.04 -22.88
CA ILE A 103 -2.97 -27.43 -22.53
C ILE A 103 -4.30 -28.11 -22.84
N ASP A 104 -4.29 -28.89 -23.91
CA ASP A 104 -5.41 -29.67 -24.42
C ASP A 104 -6.19 -30.35 -23.26
N PRO A 105 -7.50 -30.09 -23.07
CA PRO A 105 -8.27 -30.55 -21.91
C PRO A 105 -8.53 -32.07 -21.85
N ALA A 106 -7.94 -32.85 -22.76
CA ALA A 106 -8.34 -34.24 -23.03
C ALA A 106 -7.58 -35.31 -22.22
N SER A 107 -6.88 -34.99 -21.13
CA SER A 107 -6.22 -36.02 -20.31
C SER A 107 -7.20 -36.59 -19.26
N PRO A 108 -7.58 -37.88 -19.32
CA PRO A 108 -8.53 -38.52 -18.38
C PRO A 108 -8.04 -38.58 -16.93
N TYR A 109 -6.77 -38.28 -16.69
CA TYR A 109 -6.14 -38.26 -15.37
C TYR A 109 -5.77 -36.85 -14.91
N ALA A 110 -6.30 -35.80 -15.55
CA ALA A 110 -6.08 -34.44 -15.09
C ALA A 110 -6.73 -34.24 -13.71
N PRO A 111 -5.99 -33.76 -12.70
CA PRO A 111 -6.56 -33.44 -11.39
C PRO A 111 -7.64 -32.35 -11.54
N PRO A 112 -8.69 -32.36 -10.70
CA PRO A 112 -9.71 -31.32 -10.73
C PRO A 112 -9.06 -29.97 -10.47
N ARG A 113 -9.17 -29.05 -11.44
CA ARG A 113 -8.68 -27.68 -11.30
C ARG A 113 -9.72 -26.89 -10.52
N ALA A 114 -9.37 -26.44 -9.32
CA ALA A 114 -10.06 -25.31 -8.73
C ALA A 114 -9.70 -24.08 -9.56
N GLU A 115 -10.69 -23.26 -9.96
CA GLU A 115 -10.44 -21.89 -10.39
C GLU A 115 -9.88 -21.13 -9.17
N VAL A 116 -8.56 -21.23 -8.96
CA VAL A 116 -7.84 -20.33 -8.08
C VAL A 116 -7.92 -18.99 -8.80
N GLY A 117 -8.67 -18.06 -8.22
CA GLY A 117 -9.12 -16.83 -8.89
C GLY A 117 -8.04 -16.17 -9.74
N GLU A 118 -8.49 -15.56 -10.85
CA GLU A 118 -7.71 -14.77 -11.81
C GLU A 118 -6.48 -14.16 -11.15
N ALA A 119 -5.28 -14.44 -11.69
CA ALA A 119 -4.02 -13.99 -11.14
C ALA A 119 -4.08 -12.48 -10.90
N VAL A 120 -4.37 -12.09 -9.66
CA VAL A 120 -4.67 -10.71 -9.30
C VAL A 120 -3.45 -9.90 -9.72
N ALA A 121 -3.64 -8.99 -10.68
CA ALA A 121 -2.56 -8.16 -11.22
C ALA A 121 -1.71 -7.66 -10.05
N GLY A 122 -0.38 -7.86 -10.13
CA GLY A 122 0.51 -7.65 -8.98
C GLY A 122 0.39 -6.25 -8.37
N TYR A 123 -0.05 -5.26 -9.16
CA TYR A 123 -0.36 -3.91 -8.69
C TYR A 123 -1.62 -3.34 -9.37
N SER A 124 -2.36 -2.52 -8.63
CA SER A 124 -3.53 -1.78 -9.14
C SER A 124 -3.11 -0.51 -9.89
N THR A 125 -3.88 -0.11 -10.91
CA THR A 125 -3.70 1.18 -11.58
C THR A 125 -4.14 2.32 -10.66
N LEU A 126 -3.34 3.39 -10.60
CA LEU A 126 -3.64 4.55 -9.76
C LEU A 126 -4.73 5.40 -10.41
N LYS A 127 -5.80 5.69 -9.67
CA LYS A 127 -6.90 6.58 -10.09
C LYS A 127 -7.05 7.71 -9.07
N PRO A 128 -6.27 8.80 -9.18
CA PRO A 128 -6.21 9.83 -8.13
C PRO A 128 -7.55 10.53 -7.86
N PHE A 129 -8.40 10.70 -8.87
CA PHE A 129 -9.66 11.43 -8.81
C PHE A 129 -10.89 10.50 -8.86
N SER A 130 -10.82 9.39 -8.13
CA SER A 130 -11.89 8.39 -8.05
C SER A 130 -12.02 7.90 -6.60
N PHE A 131 -13.14 7.28 -6.26
CA PHE A 131 -13.31 6.62 -4.97
C PHE A 131 -12.86 5.14 -5.00
N GLU A 132 -12.60 4.62 -6.20
CA GLU A 132 -12.15 3.26 -6.44
C GLU A 132 -10.63 3.16 -6.37
N GLY A 133 -10.15 2.09 -5.75
CA GLY A 133 -8.72 1.82 -5.60
C GLY A 133 -8.18 2.23 -4.24
N ARG A 134 -6.85 2.21 -4.14
CA ARG A 134 -6.11 2.30 -2.88
C ARG A 134 -4.86 3.14 -3.06
N ILE A 135 -4.52 3.94 -2.05
CA ILE A 135 -3.25 4.67 -2.01
C ILE A 135 -2.47 4.39 -0.74
N GLY A 136 -1.20 4.06 -0.91
CA GLY A 136 -0.28 3.85 0.19
C GLY A 136 0.04 5.17 0.92
N ARG A 137 0.45 5.07 2.19
CA ARG A 137 0.75 6.21 3.07
C ARG A 137 1.68 7.27 2.46
N LEU A 138 2.72 6.86 1.72
CA LEU A 138 3.68 7.81 1.13
C LEU A 138 3.05 8.63 -0.01
N ARG A 139 2.22 8.00 -0.86
CA ARG A 139 1.48 8.72 -1.90
C ARG A 139 0.42 9.62 -1.30
N PHE A 140 -0.29 9.15 -0.28
CA PHE A 140 -1.23 9.97 0.47
C PHE A 140 -0.55 11.24 0.98
N LEU A 141 0.59 11.13 1.67
CA LEU A 141 1.36 12.29 2.16
C LEU A 141 1.80 13.23 1.03
N ALA A 142 2.36 12.68 -0.05
CA ALA A 142 2.81 13.49 -1.18
C ALA A 142 1.64 14.21 -1.87
N TRP A 143 0.50 13.55 -2.06
CA TRP A 143 -0.67 14.14 -2.72
C TRP A 143 -1.39 15.15 -1.84
N THR A 144 -1.47 14.91 -0.53
CA THR A 144 -2.00 15.92 0.41
C THR A 144 -1.11 17.16 0.44
N MET A 145 0.22 16.99 0.37
CA MET A 145 1.16 18.11 0.28
C MET A 145 0.93 18.94 -0.98
N VAL A 146 0.87 18.30 -2.14
CA VAL A 146 0.59 18.96 -3.42
C VAL A 146 -0.76 19.65 -3.40
N LEU A 147 -1.81 18.98 -2.88
CA LEU A 147 -3.14 19.55 -2.77
C LEU A 147 -3.14 20.81 -1.90
N THR A 148 -2.48 20.77 -0.73
CA THR A 148 -2.37 21.94 0.15
C THR A 148 -1.57 23.08 -0.48
N LEU A 149 -0.45 22.78 -1.15
CA LEU A 149 0.37 23.79 -1.82
C LEU A 149 -0.33 24.44 -3.01
N VAL A 150 -1.25 23.75 -3.68
CA VAL A 150 -2.07 24.34 -4.75
C VAL A 150 -3.26 25.10 -4.15
N MET A 151 -3.87 24.57 -3.09
CA MET A 151 -5.04 25.16 -2.45
C MET A 151 -4.73 26.52 -1.80
N LEU A 152 -3.61 26.65 -1.08
CA LEU A 152 -3.22 27.90 -0.39
C LEU A 152 -3.15 29.13 -1.33
N PRO A 153 -2.39 29.12 -2.44
CA PRO A 153 -2.34 30.26 -3.34
C PRO A 153 -3.67 30.49 -4.07
N VAL A 154 -4.41 29.44 -4.44
CA VAL A 154 -5.71 29.60 -5.11
C VAL A 154 -6.72 30.30 -4.19
N ILE A 155 -6.81 29.86 -2.92
CA ILE A 155 -7.67 30.52 -1.93
C ILE A 155 -7.15 31.91 -1.60
N GLY A 156 -5.83 32.09 -1.44
CA GLY A 156 -5.22 33.39 -1.14
C GLY A 156 -5.51 34.43 -2.21
N VAL A 157 -5.37 34.07 -3.49
CA VAL A 157 -5.69 34.94 -4.63
C VAL A 157 -7.20 35.23 -4.68
N ALA A 158 -8.05 34.22 -4.55
CA ALA A 158 -9.50 34.41 -4.55
C ALA A 158 -9.96 35.33 -3.39
N PHE A 159 -9.40 35.12 -2.20
CA PHE A 159 -9.64 35.95 -1.03
C PHE A 159 -9.16 37.39 -1.26
N TRP A 160 -7.96 37.58 -1.83
CA TRP A 160 -7.43 38.91 -2.14
C TRP A 160 -8.34 39.70 -3.07
N PHE A 161 -8.81 39.07 -4.17
CA PHE A 161 -9.74 39.70 -5.10
C PHE A 161 -11.09 40.01 -4.44
N SER A 162 -11.63 39.05 -3.69
CA SER A 162 -12.89 39.23 -2.95
C SER A 162 -12.80 40.38 -1.95
N LEU A 163 -11.73 40.46 -1.18
CA LEU A 163 -11.50 41.50 -0.17
C LEU A 163 -11.28 42.86 -0.84
N SER A 164 -10.50 42.92 -1.92
CA SER A 164 -10.26 44.15 -2.67
C SER A 164 -11.56 44.73 -3.24
N TRP A 165 -12.43 43.86 -3.79
CA TRP A 165 -13.72 44.27 -4.31
C TRP A 165 -14.67 44.72 -3.20
N LEU A 166 -14.69 44.01 -2.06
CA LEU A 166 -15.48 44.39 -0.90
C LEU A 166 -15.11 45.79 -0.40
N ILE A 167 -13.81 46.07 -0.24
CA ILE A 167 -13.31 47.36 0.23
C ILE A 167 -13.64 48.47 -0.77
N ALA A 168 -13.44 48.22 -2.07
CA ALA A 168 -13.68 49.22 -3.10
C ALA A 168 -15.17 49.57 -3.30
N SER A 169 -16.06 48.59 -3.14
CA SER A 169 -17.50 48.77 -3.39
C SER A 169 -18.32 49.06 -2.13
N ASN A 170 -17.78 48.75 -0.95
CA ASN A 170 -18.47 48.77 0.35
C ASN A 170 -19.90 48.19 0.29
N SER A 171 -20.07 47.11 -0.49
CA SER A 171 -21.37 46.58 -0.86
C SER A 171 -21.61 45.22 -0.22
N LEU A 172 -22.81 45.03 0.36
CA LEU A 172 -23.28 43.74 0.84
C LEU A 172 -23.25 42.67 -0.28
N ALA A 173 -23.53 43.06 -1.52
CA ALA A 173 -23.50 42.14 -2.66
C ALA A 173 -22.09 41.59 -2.92
N ALA A 174 -21.06 42.43 -2.82
CA ALA A 174 -19.66 42.00 -2.98
C ALA A 174 -19.26 41.02 -1.87
N MET A 175 -19.71 41.25 -0.63
CA MET A 175 -19.49 40.32 0.49
C MET A 175 -20.13 38.95 0.23
N ILE A 176 -21.40 38.92 -0.21
CA ILE A 176 -22.12 37.67 -0.47
C ILE A 176 -21.49 36.90 -1.63
N VAL A 177 -21.22 37.57 -2.76
CA VAL A 177 -20.65 36.93 -3.95
C VAL A 177 -19.24 36.40 -3.66
N GLY A 178 -18.42 37.21 -2.99
CA GLY A 178 -17.09 36.81 -2.56
C GLY A 178 -17.10 35.62 -1.61
N GLY A 179 -17.98 35.64 -0.61
CA GLY A 179 -18.17 34.53 0.33
C GLY A 179 -18.62 33.24 -0.36
N LEU A 180 -19.64 33.32 -1.24
CA LEU A 180 -20.12 32.16 -2.00
C LEU A 180 -19.05 31.58 -2.93
N ALA A 181 -18.28 32.43 -3.61
CA ALA A 181 -17.16 32.00 -4.44
C ALA A 181 -16.08 31.29 -3.60
N GLY A 182 -15.74 31.84 -2.42
CA GLY A 182 -14.81 31.22 -1.48
C GLY A 182 -15.27 29.85 -1.01
N VAL A 183 -16.55 29.72 -0.63
CA VAL A 183 -17.15 28.43 -0.23
C VAL A 183 -17.13 27.43 -1.39
N ALA A 184 -17.46 27.85 -2.61
CA ALA A 184 -17.44 26.97 -3.78
C ALA A 184 -16.03 26.42 -4.05
N ILE A 185 -15.00 27.28 -3.98
CA ILE A 185 -13.60 26.87 -4.12
C ILE A 185 -13.19 25.90 -3.00
N ALA A 186 -13.54 26.21 -1.76
CA ALA A 186 -13.23 25.35 -0.62
C ALA A 186 -13.89 23.97 -0.76
N LEU A 187 -15.15 23.89 -1.19
CA LEU A 187 -15.85 22.63 -1.43
C LEU A 187 -15.22 21.81 -2.56
N ALA A 188 -14.73 22.46 -3.63
CA ALA A 188 -14.03 21.75 -4.71
C ALA A 188 -12.74 21.09 -4.21
N PHE A 189 -11.92 21.79 -3.43
CA PHE A 189 -10.72 21.22 -2.82
C PHE A 189 -11.05 20.16 -1.75
N ALA A 190 -12.08 20.40 -0.94
CA ALA A 190 -12.55 19.43 0.05
C ALA A 190 -13.00 18.12 -0.60
N PHE A 191 -13.66 18.19 -1.77
CA PHE A 191 -14.07 17.02 -2.55
C PHE A 191 -12.87 16.19 -3.03
N VAL A 192 -11.79 16.83 -3.49
CA VAL A 192 -10.55 16.13 -3.86
C VAL A 192 -9.85 15.54 -2.64
N SER A 193 -9.79 16.29 -1.53
CA SER A 193 -9.25 15.80 -0.26
C SER A 193 -10.00 14.57 0.24
N LEU A 194 -11.34 14.58 0.14
CA LEU A 194 -12.18 13.45 0.51
C LEU A 194 -11.82 12.19 -0.29
N GLN A 195 -11.62 12.31 -1.60
CA GLN A 195 -11.22 11.17 -2.45
C GLN A 195 -9.91 10.54 -1.99
N PHE A 196 -8.88 11.35 -1.68
CA PHE A 196 -7.61 10.85 -1.16
C PHE A 196 -7.77 10.15 0.19
N ASN A 197 -8.57 10.71 1.10
CA ASN A 197 -8.84 10.09 2.39
C ASN A 197 -9.58 8.76 2.25
N VAL A 198 -10.58 8.68 1.37
CA VAL A 198 -11.34 7.45 1.11
C VAL A 198 -10.41 6.37 0.52
N GLN A 199 -9.60 6.69 -0.48
CA GLN A 199 -8.63 5.73 -1.03
C GLN A 199 -7.56 5.31 0.00
N ARG A 200 -7.22 6.18 0.95
CA ARG A 200 -6.31 5.85 2.06
C ARG A 200 -6.95 4.89 3.05
N LEU A 201 -8.22 5.11 3.39
CA LEU A 201 -9.02 4.18 4.21
C LEU A 201 -9.16 2.82 3.53
N HIS A 202 -9.36 2.81 2.21
CA HIS A 202 -9.40 1.57 1.42
C HIS A 202 -8.06 0.82 1.45
N ASP A 203 -6.92 1.52 1.49
CA ASP A 203 -5.61 0.87 1.64
C ASP A 203 -5.42 0.21 3.01
N LEU A 204 -6.02 0.78 4.07
CA LEU A 204 -6.12 0.15 5.40
C LEU A 204 -7.14 -0.99 5.44
N GLY A 205 -7.91 -1.19 4.37
CA GLY A 205 -9.00 -2.15 4.32
C GLY A 205 -10.26 -1.69 5.06
N TRP A 206 -10.36 -0.43 5.46
CA TRP A 206 -11.51 0.16 6.15
C TRP A 206 -12.52 0.79 5.17
N SER A 207 -13.73 1.08 5.65
CA SER A 207 -14.74 1.78 4.86
C SER A 207 -14.43 3.26 4.73
N GLY A 208 -14.71 3.85 3.57
CA GLY A 208 -14.58 5.30 3.35
C GLY A 208 -15.44 6.15 4.30
N TRP A 209 -16.53 5.58 4.84
CA TRP A 209 -17.40 6.23 5.84
C TRP A 209 -16.67 6.63 7.13
N LEU A 210 -15.56 5.96 7.48
CA LEU A 210 -14.76 6.37 8.65
C LEU A 210 -14.15 7.77 8.48
N TRP A 211 -14.14 8.34 7.27
CA TRP A 211 -13.78 9.74 7.09
C TRP A 211 -14.65 10.70 7.93
N LEU A 212 -15.90 10.35 8.21
CA LEU A 212 -16.80 11.14 9.06
C LEU A 212 -16.29 11.32 10.50
N LEU A 213 -15.33 10.51 10.96
CA LEU A 213 -14.67 10.70 12.25
C LEU A 213 -13.93 12.04 12.35
N ASN A 214 -13.58 12.65 11.22
CA ASN A 214 -13.02 14.01 11.20
C ASN A 214 -14.01 15.07 11.72
N LEU A 215 -15.31 14.79 11.76
CA LEU A 215 -16.34 15.70 12.27
C LEU A 215 -16.52 15.61 13.79
N VAL A 216 -15.95 14.60 14.44
CA VAL A 216 -16.03 14.43 15.89
C VAL A 216 -14.89 15.22 16.55
N PRO A 217 -15.16 16.15 17.48
CA PRO A 217 -14.10 16.89 18.17
C PRO A 217 -13.10 15.96 18.86
N PHE A 218 -11.83 16.39 18.95
CA PHE A 218 -10.68 15.63 19.46
C PHE A 218 -10.30 14.39 18.63
N VAL A 219 -11.26 13.50 18.35
CA VAL A 219 -11.08 12.32 17.50
C VAL A 219 -10.66 12.75 16.09
N GLY A 220 -11.35 13.72 15.51
CA GLY A 220 -11.06 14.27 14.19
C GLY A 220 -9.72 15.00 14.13
N SER A 221 -9.19 15.48 15.25
CA SER A 221 -7.85 16.06 15.32
C SER A 221 -6.77 14.97 15.30
N LEU A 222 -7.01 13.82 15.95
CA LEU A 222 -6.03 12.72 15.99
C LEU A 222 -6.11 11.78 14.78
N PHE A 223 -7.30 11.60 14.20
CA PHE A 223 -7.56 10.61 13.17
C PHE A 223 -6.69 10.76 11.89
N PRO A 224 -6.46 11.97 11.35
CA PRO A 224 -5.53 12.15 10.23
C PRO A 224 -4.12 11.64 10.50
N PHE A 225 -3.63 11.76 11.74
CA PHE A 225 -2.32 11.23 12.13
C PHE A 225 -2.29 9.70 12.10
N VAL A 226 -3.41 9.04 12.46
CA VAL A 226 -3.55 7.59 12.31
C VAL A 226 -3.43 7.19 10.84
N LEU A 227 -4.11 7.90 9.93
CA LEU A 227 -4.05 7.62 8.49
C LEU A 227 -2.63 7.81 7.91
N MET A 228 -1.89 8.78 8.43
CA MET A 228 -0.50 9.05 8.07
C MET A 228 0.45 7.94 8.52
N CYS A 229 0.34 7.48 9.77
CA CYS A 229 1.33 6.59 10.39
C CYS A 229 1.05 5.11 10.14
N MET A 230 -0.21 4.69 10.11
CA MET A 230 -0.58 3.28 10.06
C MET A 230 -0.18 2.64 8.70
N PRO A 231 0.46 1.46 8.66
CA PRO A 231 0.72 0.77 7.40
C PRO A 231 -0.58 0.22 6.78
N GLY A 232 -0.68 0.26 5.45
CA GLY A 232 -1.79 -0.38 4.72
C GLY A 232 -1.55 -1.86 4.45
N ASN A 233 -2.54 -2.52 3.85
CA ASN A 233 -2.50 -3.94 3.54
C ASN A 233 -1.50 -4.24 2.41
N THR A 234 -0.56 -5.15 2.67
CA THR A 234 0.47 -5.57 1.70
C THR A 234 -0.07 -6.45 0.57
N GLY A 235 -1.13 -7.22 0.84
CA GLY A 235 -1.80 -8.07 -0.14
C GLY A 235 -2.99 -7.38 -0.83
N ALA A 236 -3.66 -8.15 -1.70
CA ALA A 236 -4.96 -7.77 -2.23
C ALA A 236 -5.98 -7.66 -1.08
N ASN A 237 -6.87 -6.68 -1.16
CA ASN A 237 -7.98 -6.51 -0.24
C ASN A 237 -9.27 -6.27 -1.06
N ARG A 238 -10.41 -6.08 -0.37
CA ARG A 238 -11.72 -5.84 -1.02
C ARG A 238 -11.78 -4.64 -1.98
N TYR A 239 -10.81 -3.75 -1.95
CA TYR A 239 -10.71 -2.55 -2.79
C TYR A 239 -9.69 -2.70 -3.93
N GLY A 240 -9.08 -3.88 -4.09
CA GLY A 240 -8.20 -4.20 -5.20
C GLY A 240 -6.80 -4.66 -4.78
N ALA A 241 -5.92 -4.80 -5.76
CA ALA A 241 -4.50 -5.12 -5.61
C ALA A 241 -3.71 -3.99 -4.90
N PRO A 242 -2.51 -4.27 -4.36
CA PRO A 242 -1.69 -3.24 -3.75
C PRO A 242 -1.28 -2.13 -4.72
N PRO A 243 -1.07 -0.89 -4.21
CA PRO A 243 -0.60 0.21 -5.04
C PRO A 243 0.83 -0.06 -5.53
N PRO A 244 1.21 0.44 -6.72
CA PRO A 244 2.53 0.21 -7.31
C PRO A 244 3.66 0.76 -6.44
N PRO A 245 4.91 0.32 -6.63
CA PRO A 245 6.05 0.84 -5.88
C PRO A 245 6.18 2.38 -6.01
N ASN A 246 6.58 3.05 -4.93
CA ASN A 246 6.69 4.53 -4.89
C ASN A 246 7.92 5.03 -5.64
N SER A 247 7.76 6.09 -6.45
CA SER A 247 8.89 6.78 -7.09
C SER A 247 9.73 7.58 -6.08
N THR A 248 10.94 7.98 -6.47
CA THR A 248 11.82 8.83 -5.66
C THR A 248 11.18 10.17 -5.32
N ALA A 249 10.50 10.81 -6.29
CA ALA A 249 9.77 12.05 -6.08
C ALA A 249 8.71 11.94 -4.97
N VAL A 250 7.94 10.84 -4.94
CA VAL A 250 6.93 10.60 -3.88
C VAL A 250 7.60 10.48 -2.51
N LYS A 251 8.76 9.80 -2.43
CA LYS A 251 9.51 9.68 -1.17
C LYS A 251 10.00 11.04 -0.67
N VAL A 252 10.53 11.88 -1.56
CA VAL A 252 11.00 13.23 -1.21
C VAL A 252 9.85 14.14 -0.79
N LEU A 253 8.75 14.16 -1.55
CA LEU A 253 7.57 14.97 -1.24
C LEU A 253 6.96 14.57 0.11
N SER A 254 6.83 13.26 0.36
CA SER A 254 6.30 12.78 1.64
C SER A 254 7.23 13.09 2.82
N SER A 255 8.56 12.99 2.66
CA SER A 255 9.48 13.38 3.73
C SER A 255 9.44 14.88 4.02
N LEU A 256 9.39 15.72 2.98
CA LEU A 256 9.25 17.17 3.12
C LEU A 256 7.94 17.51 3.85
N TRP A 257 6.84 16.84 3.48
CA TRP A 257 5.54 17.07 4.10
C TRP A 257 5.54 16.77 5.60
N VAL A 258 6.15 15.64 6.01
CA VAL A 258 6.29 15.31 7.43
C VAL A 258 7.11 16.35 8.18
N VAL A 259 8.24 16.79 7.61
CA VAL A 259 9.06 17.86 8.19
C VAL A 259 8.25 19.15 8.34
N MET A 260 7.47 19.52 7.31
CA MET A 260 6.63 20.71 7.34
C MET A 260 5.56 20.64 8.43
N ILE A 261 4.91 19.48 8.60
CA ILE A 261 3.93 19.26 9.68
C ILE A 261 4.59 19.42 11.05
N VAL A 262 5.78 18.86 11.24
CA VAL A 262 6.54 19.00 12.50
C VAL A 262 6.88 20.47 12.78
N LEU A 263 7.32 21.22 11.76
CA LEU A 263 7.60 22.65 11.89
C LEU A 263 6.34 23.45 12.23
N ILE A 264 5.20 23.14 11.60
CA ILE A 264 3.92 23.80 11.92
C ILE A 264 3.52 23.54 13.37
N ILE A 265 3.64 22.29 13.84
CA ILE A 265 3.30 21.95 15.23
C ILE A 265 4.24 22.69 16.19
N ALA A 266 5.55 22.71 15.92
CA ALA A 266 6.52 23.43 16.73
C ALA A 266 6.23 24.94 16.78
N ALA A 267 5.91 25.55 15.63
CA ALA A 267 5.54 26.96 15.55
C ALA A 267 4.23 27.26 16.29
N ALA A 268 3.22 26.39 16.18
CA ALA A 268 1.95 26.55 16.89
C ALA A 268 2.12 26.45 18.41
N VAL A 269 2.92 25.48 18.88
CA VAL A 269 3.23 25.33 20.32
C VAL A 269 4.04 26.51 20.82
N GLY A 270 5.07 26.94 20.08
CA GLY A 270 5.88 28.12 20.42
C GLY A 270 5.05 29.40 20.48
N GLY A 271 4.16 29.62 19.52
CA GLY A 271 3.23 30.75 19.52
C GLY A 271 2.29 30.72 20.72
N ALA A 272 1.70 29.57 21.03
CA ALA A 272 0.82 29.43 22.19
C ALA A 272 1.53 29.74 23.53
N PHE A 273 2.78 29.32 23.68
CA PHE A 273 3.57 29.67 24.87
C PHE A 273 3.93 31.15 24.93
N SER A 274 4.18 31.79 23.79
CA SER A 274 4.43 33.24 23.71
C SER A 274 3.18 34.03 24.14
N ASP A 275 2.02 33.69 23.58
CA ASP A 275 0.76 34.38 23.87
C ASP A 275 0.38 34.27 25.36
N ILE A 276 0.59 33.09 25.97
CA ILE A 276 0.38 32.88 27.42
C ILE A 276 1.36 33.72 28.25
N GLY A 277 2.61 33.84 27.80
CA GLY A 277 3.61 34.68 28.46
C GLY A 277 3.24 36.16 28.42
N ASP A 278 2.79 36.64 27.27
CA ASP A 278 2.35 38.03 27.05
C ASP A 278 1.09 38.34 27.86
N GLU A 279 0.09 37.45 27.86
CA GLU A 279 -1.12 37.60 28.69
C GLU A 279 -0.79 37.60 30.18
N TYR A 280 0.08 36.69 30.62
CA TYR A 280 0.54 36.64 32.01
C TYR A 280 1.24 37.96 32.39
N SER A 281 2.18 38.43 31.58
CA SER A 281 2.89 39.69 31.80
C SER A 281 1.93 40.89 31.86
N ASN A 282 0.96 40.95 30.96
CA ASN A 282 -0.04 42.02 30.94
C ASN A 282 -0.99 41.96 32.14
N SER A 283 -1.33 40.77 32.63
CA SER A 283 -2.17 40.61 33.82
C SER A 283 -1.45 41.05 35.10
N VAL A 284 -0.15 40.75 35.22
CA VAL A 284 0.69 41.16 36.35
C VAL A 284 0.87 42.68 36.36
N SER A 285 1.20 43.28 35.21
CA SER A 285 1.38 44.74 35.14
C SER A 285 0.08 45.50 35.44
N ASN A 286 -1.07 44.98 35.02
CA ASN A 286 -2.37 45.55 35.38
C ASN A 286 -2.66 45.43 36.88
N PHE A 287 -2.29 44.31 37.51
CA PHE A 287 -2.43 44.12 38.96
C PHE A 287 -1.54 45.11 39.74
N GLU A 288 -0.26 45.23 39.37
CA GLU A 288 0.67 46.21 39.97
C GLU A 288 0.18 47.66 39.80
N ASN A 289 -0.38 48.01 38.65
CA ASN A 289 -0.95 49.33 38.40
C ASN A 289 -2.25 49.57 39.21
N SER A 290 -3.07 48.54 39.41
CA SER A 290 -4.26 48.65 40.28
C SER A 290 -3.90 48.77 41.76
N GLU A 291 -2.88 48.07 42.23
CA GLU A 291 -2.45 48.12 43.63
C GLU A 291 -1.81 49.49 43.95
N SER A 292 -0.98 50.00 43.06
CA SER A 292 -0.37 51.34 43.21
C SER A 292 -1.39 52.48 43.17
N SER A 293 -2.47 52.36 42.39
CA SER A 293 -3.55 53.35 42.39
C SER A 293 -4.45 53.28 43.63
N GLU A 294 -4.59 52.11 44.27
CA GLU A 294 -5.34 51.96 45.53
C GLU A 294 -4.60 52.56 46.74
N TYR A 295 -3.26 52.40 46.82
CA TYR A 295 -2.46 53.08 47.85
C TYR A 295 -2.46 54.60 47.69
N GLN A 296 -2.44 55.10 46.46
CA GLN A 296 -2.41 56.54 46.19
C GLN A 296 -3.77 57.21 46.47
N SER A 297 -4.87 56.47 46.37
CA SER A 297 -6.22 56.92 46.78
C SER A 297 -6.38 56.98 48.31
N SER A 298 -5.69 56.11 49.05
CA SER A 298 -5.80 56.05 50.52
C SER A 298 -5.11 57.21 51.26
N ASP A 299 -4.15 57.89 50.62
CA ASP A 299 -3.41 59.01 51.21
C ASP A 299 -4.13 60.36 51.06
N ASP A 300 -5.11 60.46 50.14
CA ASP A 300 -5.85 61.70 49.86
C ASP A 300 -7.08 61.92 50.77
N THR A 301 -7.38 61.00 51.70
CA THR A 301 -8.54 61.15 52.60
C THR A 301 -8.21 61.71 54.00
N ASN A 302 -6.94 62.07 54.28
CA ASN A 302 -6.50 62.54 55.61
C ASN A 302 -5.93 63.97 55.65
N ALA A 303 -6.24 64.83 54.67
CA ALA A 303 -5.85 66.24 54.70
C ALA A 303 -7.09 67.14 54.87
N GLU A 304 -7.60 67.22 56.10
CA GLU A 304 -8.46 68.30 56.54
C GLU A 304 -7.59 69.57 56.70
N PRO A 305 -7.85 70.69 55.98
CA PRO A 305 -7.00 71.86 56.13
C PRO A 305 -7.37 72.57 57.44
N ALA A 306 -6.40 72.62 58.34
CA ALA A 306 -6.49 73.38 59.59
C ALA A 306 -6.84 74.85 59.29
N ALA A 307 -8.00 75.28 59.78
CA ALA A 307 -8.40 76.67 59.80
C ALA A 307 -7.50 77.46 60.75
N GLU A 308 -6.67 78.34 60.20
CA GLU A 308 -5.93 79.34 60.95
C GLU A 308 -6.89 80.46 61.35
N ALA A 309 -7.19 80.53 62.65
CA ALA A 309 -8.08 81.50 63.25
C ALA A 309 -7.32 82.69 63.86
N ALA A 310 -7.90 83.87 63.64
CA ALA A 310 -7.80 85.13 64.40
C ALA A 310 -6.73 86.15 63.97
N GLU A 311 -7.17 87.34 63.53
CA GLU A 311 -7.23 88.49 64.44
C GLU A 311 -8.23 89.58 63.99
N ALA A 312 -8.65 90.39 64.97
CA ALA A 312 -9.86 91.18 65.14
C ALA A 312 -10.09 92.41 64.23
N ALA A 313 -11.37 92.74 64.08
CA ALA A 313 -11.90 94.01 63.60
C ALA A 313 -11.81 95.15 64.63
N SER A 314 -11.70 96.41 64.17
CA SER A 314 -12.38 97.66 64.63
C SER A 314 -11.74 98.91 63.94
N PRO A 315 -12.34 100.13 63.96
CA PRO A 315 -13.30 100.65 62.99
C PRO A 315 -12.79 101.88 62.20
N SER A 316 -13.53 102.28 61.16
CA SER A 316 -13.30 103.48 60.34
C SER A 316 -13.55 104.78 61.13
N VAL A 317 -12.59 105.70 61.09
CA VAL A 317 -12.71 107.07 61.63
C VAL A 317 -13.00 108.04 60.47
N ASP A 318 -14.11 108.73 60.60
CA ASP A 318 -14.61 109.84 59.78
C ASP A 318 -13.65 111.05 59.88
N TYR A 319 -13.38 111.72 58.77
CA TYR A 319 -12.88 113.11 58.77
C TYR A 319 -13.71 113.92 57.78
N GLU A 320 -14.42 114.89 58.35
CA GLU A 320 -15.20 115.94 57.72
C GLU A 320 -14.33 116.80 56.79
N GLU A 321 -14.83 117.09 55.59
CA GLU A 321 -14.41 118.23 54.77
C GLU A 321 -15.05 119.50 55.33
N GLU A 322 -14.24 120.38 55.91
CA GLU A 322 -14.56 121.80 56.07
C GLU A 322 -14.26 122.52 54.75
N GLU A 323 -15.28 123.08 54.08
CA GLU A 323 -15.12 124.31 53.32
C GLU A 323 -16.27 125.29 53.63
N GLU A 324 -15.85 126.52 53.91
CA GLU A 324 -16.59 127.65 54.46
C GLU A 324 -17.41 128.43 53.41
N GLN A 325 -18.37 129.20 53.96
CA GLN A 325 -19.06 130.42 53.46
C GLN A 325 -20.42 130.29 52.77
#